data_AF-A0A0X4EEK7-F1
#
_entry.id   AF-A0A0X4EEK7-F1
#
_cell.length_a   1.000
_cell.length_b   1.000
_cell.length_c   1.000
_cell.angle_alpha   90.00
_cell.angle_beta   90.00
_cell.angle_gamma   90.00
#
_symmetry.space_group_name_H-M   'P 1'
#
loop_
_entity.id
_entity.type
_entity.pdbx_description
1 polymer ?
#
loop_
_entity_poly.entity_id
_entity_poly.type
_entity_poly.pdbx_seq_one_letter_code
_entity_poly.pdbx_strand_id
1 'polypeptide(L)'
;MHWFFFLFFLILTLAVIWNEKNAFNKKQWIITGLTLVLVLLSTVVIGFFLKWLAQSFLLFPVAVAKKYSIIISMSLLCVWGMKFAVALLCTLFSGVMAAHKKMNFRNYEKISLMSRTVAPPLFVFAKLLLSLGCVLMFSGLWLK
;
A
#
# COMPACT_ATOMS: atom_id res chain seq x y z
N MET A 1 16.30 -9.85 14.32
CA MET A 1 15.54 -10.25 13.11
C MET A 1 14.19 -9.53 13.02
N HIS A 2 13.30 -9.67 14.01
CA HIS A 2 11.96 -9.04 14.00
C HIS A 2 11.95 -7.51 13.81
N TRP A 3 12.77 -6.78 14.56
CA TRP A 3 12.91 -5.32 14.41
C TRP A 3 13.44 -4.89 13.04
N PHE A 4 14.36 -5.68 12.46
CA PHE A 4 14.91 -5.37 11.14
C PHE A 4 13.83 -5.45 10.07
N PHE A 5 13.05 -6.53 10.03
CA PHE A 5 11.96 -6.67 9.07
C PHE A 5 10.83 -5.68 9.31
N PHE A 6 10.51 -5.38 10.58
CA PHE A 6 9.58 -4.31 10.93
C PHE A 6 10.01 -2.97 10.31
N LEU A 7 11.25 -2.53 10.55
CA LEU A 7 11.76 -1.27 10.01
C LEU A 7 11.84 -1.30 8.49
N PHE A 8 12.27 -2.42 7.90
CA PHE A 8 12.35 -2.59 6.45
C PHE A 8 10.98 -2.38 5.77
N PHE A 9 9.94 -3.11 6.22
CA PHE A 9 8.61 -2.99 5.65
C PHE A 9 7.96 -1.64 5.96
N LEU A 10 8.25 -1.06 7.12
CA LEU A 10 7.78 0.27 7.47
C LEU A 10 8.35 1.34 6.53
N ILE A 11 9.68 1.37 6.36
CA ILE A 11 10.37 2.31 5.46
C ILE A 11 9.88 2.14 4.02
N LEU A 12 9.78 0.88 3.55
CA LEU A 12 9.27 0.56 2.21
C LEU A 12 7.86 1.13 2.00
N THR A 13 6.97 0.95 2.99
CA THR A 13 5.58 1.41 2.87
C THR A 13 5.45 2.92 2.98
N LEU A 14 6.25 3.56 3.85
CA LEU A 14 6.32 5.02 3.91
C LEU A 14 6.80 5.60 2.57
N ALA A 15 7.82 5.02 1.96
CA ALA A 15 8.29 5.45 0.63
C ALA A 15 7.17 5.32 -0.43
N VAL A 16 6.34 4.27 -0.35
CA VAL A 16 5.18 4.08 -1.23
C VAL A 16 4.09 5.13 -0.99
N ILE A 17 3.75 5.44 0.26
CA ILE A 17 2.71 6.41 0.63
C ILE A 17 3.11 7.83 0.23
N TRP A 18 4.36 8.19 0.51
CA TRP A 18 4.88 9.54 0.31
C TRP A 18 5.39 9.79 -1.11
N ASN A 19 5.35 8.79 -1.99
CA ASN A 19 5.67 8.97 -3.40
C ASN A 19 4.78 10.05 -4.05
N GLU A 20 5.37 10.93 -4.85
CA GLU A 20 4.73 12.14 -5.36
C GLU A 20 3.80 11.91 -6.56
N LYS A 21 3.84 10.71 -7.16
CA LYS A 21 2.99 10.35 -8.30
C LYS A 21 1.54 10.08 -7.86
N ASN A 22 0.83 11.15 -7.49
CA ASN A 22 -0.54 11.13 -6.97
C ASN A 22 -1.62 11.22 -8.07
N ALA A 23 -1.24 11.50 -9.32
CA ALA A 23 -2.18 11.41 -10.44
C ALA A 23 -2.24 9.95 -10.92
N PHE A 24 -3.39 9.30 -10.74
CA PHE A 24 -3.65 7.92 -11.19
C PHE A 24 -4.51 7.92 -12.44
N ASN A 25 -3.88 7.74 -13.59
CA ASN A 25 -4.54 7.53 -14.88
C ASN A 25 -4.92 6.05 -15.08
N LYS A 26 -5.76 5.73 -16.09
CA LYS A 26 -6.19 4.35 -16.42
C LYS A 26 -5.01 3.37 -16.54
N LYS A 27 -3.90 3.82 -17.13
CA LYS A 27 -2.66 3.02 -17.25
C LYS A 27 -2.07 2.66 -15.88
N GLN A 28 -2.06 3.59 -14.92
CA GLN A 28 -1.56 3.31 -13.57
C GLN A 28 -2.47 2.36 -12.81
N TRP A 29 -3.79 2.39 -13.05
CA TRP A 29 -4.71 1.41 -12.48
C TRP A 29 -4.41 -0.01 -12.96
N ILE A 30 -4.16 -0.18 -14.26
CA ILE A 30 -3.73 -1.47 -14.82
C ILE A 30 -2.41 -1.91 -14.20
N ILE A 31 -1.44 -1.01 -14.06
CA ILE A 31 -0.15 -1.30 -13.42
C ILE A 31 -0.35 -1.69 -11.95
N THR A 32 -1.21 -0.99 -11.20
CA THR A 32 -1.51 -1.32 -9.80
C THR A 32 -2.15 -2.70 -9.68
N GLY A 33 -3.10 -3.02 -10.55
CA GLY A 33 -3.71 -4.34 -10.64
C GLY A 33 -2.70 -5.44 -11.01
N LEU A 34 -1.84 -5.19 -11.99
CA LEU A 34 -0.78 -6.14 -12.39
C LEU A 34 0.24 -6.34 -11.27
N THR A 35 0.56 -5.29 -10.50
CA THR A 35 1.41 -5.42 -9.31
C THR A 35 0.74 -6.23 -8.20
N LEU A 36 -0.58 -6.28 -8.11
CA LEU A 36 -1.26 -7.19 -7.17
C LEU A 36 -1.00 -8.64 -7.56
N VAL A 37 -1.20 -8.97 -8.84
CA VAL A 37 -0.95 -10.32 -9.34
C VAL A 37 0.50 -10.72 -9.09
N LEU A 38 1.45 -9.81 -9.33
CA LEU A 38 2.86 -10.04 -9.05
C LEU A 38 3.14 -10.26 -7.56
N VAL A 39 2.51 -9.48 -6.67
CA VAL A 39 2.62 -9.67 -5.22
C VAL A 39 2.08 -11.03 -4.81
N LEU A 40 0.91 -11.44 -5.30
CA LEU A 40 0.31 -12.75 -5.03
C LEU A 40 1.19 -13.90 -5.55
N LEU A 41 1.79 -13.75 -6.73
CA LEU A 41 2.73 -14.74 -7.25
C LEU A 41 3.97 -14.84 -6.36
N SER A 42 4.48 -13.68 -5.92
CA SER A 42 5.64 -13.59 -5.02
C SER A 42 5.37 -14.27 -3.68
N THR A 43 4.16 -14.16 -3.10
CA THR A 43 3.83 -14.83 -1.83
C THR A 43 3.87 -16.36 -1.98
N VAL A 44 3.38 -16.91 -3.10
CA VAL A 44 3.47 -18.34 -3.40
C VAL A 44 4.93 -18.79 -3.53
N VAL A 45 5.74 -18.03 -4.28
CA VAL A 45 7.17 -18.32 -4.48
C VAL A 45 7.93 -18.30 -3.15
N ILE A 46 7.70 -17.30 -2.30
CA ILE A 46 8.33 -17.19 -0.98
C ILE A 46 7.97 -18.39 -0.10
N GLY A 47 6.71 -18.81 -0.10
CA GLY A 47 6.28 -19.97 0.68
C GLY A 47 6.93 -21.27 0.22
N PHE A 48 7.00 -21.49 -1.09
CA PHE A 48 7.69 -22.64 -1.67
C PHE A 48 9.18 -22.62 -1.33
N PHE A 49 9.84 -21.48 -1.49
CA PHE A 49 11.27 -21.31 -1.23
C PHE A 49 11.62 -21.57 0.24
N LEU A 50 10.87 -21.00 1.19
CA LEU A 50 11.08 -21.22 2.62
C LEU A 50 10.85 -22.68 3.03
N LYS A 51 9.83 -23.33 2.46
CA LYS A 51 9.59 -24.76 2.69
C LYS A 51 10.75 -25.61 2.13
N TRP A 52 11.20 -25.30 0.92
CA TRP A 52 12.31 -26.00 0.29
C TRP A 52 13.62 -25.87 1.09
N LEU A 53 13.93 -24.67 1.60
CA LEU A 53 15.08 -24.45 2.49
C LEU A 53 14.98 -25.27 3.78
N ALA A 54 13.80 -25.31 4.41
CA ALA A 54 13.57 -26.09 5.62
C ALA A 54 13.80 -27.59 5.41
N GLN A 55 13.39 -28.13 4.25
CA GLN A 55 13.50 -29.56 3.95
C GLN A 55 14.88 -29.97 3.42
N SER A 56 15.51 -29.12 2.61
CA SER A 56 16.77 -29.47 1.93
C SER A 56 17.99 -29.23 2.80
N PHE A 57 17.97 -28.16 3.60
CA PHE A 57 19.13 -27.73 4.39
C PHE A 57 18.92 -27.86 5.90
N LEU A 58 17.72 -28.28 6.36
CA LEU A 58 17.38 -28.42 7.79
C LEU A 58 17.65 -27.15 8.62
N LEU A 59 17.72 -25.98 7.98
CA LEU A 59 18.07 -24.71 8.63
C LEU A 59 17.07 -24.31 9.72
N PHE A 60 15.81 -24.70 9.57
CA PHE A 60 14.75 -24.44 10.53
C PHE A 60 13.58 -25.43 10.32
N PRO A 61 12.74 -25.65 11.36
CA PRO A 61 11.55 -26.49 11.22
C PRO A 61 10.54 -25.95 10.21
N VAL A 62 9.79 -26.85 9.55
CA VAL A 62 8.73 -26.48 8.59
C VAL A 62 7.66 -25.57 9.23
N ALA A 63 7.40 -25.73 10.54
CA ALA A 63 6.49 -24.84 11.27
C ALA A 63 6.98 -23.38 11.29
N VAL A 64 8.29 -23.17 11.46
CA VAL A 64 8.94 -21.86 11.43
C VAL A 64 8.90 -21.29 10.01
N ALA A 65 9.18 -22.12 9.00
CA ALA A 65 9.06 -21.76 7.58
C ALA A 65 7.67 -21.21 7.25
N LYS A 66 6.62 -21.91 7.69
CA LYS A 66 5.23 -21.54 7.48
C LYS A 66 4.88 -20.22 8.17
N LYS A 67 5.32 -20.03 9.43
CA LYS A 67 5.11 -18.78 10.16
C LYS A 67 5.70 -17.58 9.41
N TYR A 68 6.98 -17.65 9.01
CA TYR A 68 7.62 -16.56 8.30
C TYR A 68 7.05 -16.33 6.90
N SER A 69 6.69 -17.40 6.18
CA SER A 69 6.00 -17.28 4.89
C SER A 69 4.73 -16.46 5.01
N ILE A 70 3.91 -16.70 6.03
CA ILE A 70 2.66 -15.96 6.25
C ILE A 70 2.95 -14.50 6.60
N ILE A 71 3.84 -14.24 7.55
CA ILE A 71 4.16 -12.88 8.01
C ILE A 71 4.73 -12.02 6.87
N ILE A 72 5.67 -12.57 6.09
CA ILE A 72 6.27 -11.87 4.94
C ILE A 72 5.20 -11.63 3.86
N SER A 73 4.36 -12.62 3.57
CA SER A 73 3.28 -12.49 2.57
C SER A 73 2.27 -11.41 2.96
N MET A 74 1.85 -11.39 4.22
CA MET A 74 0.96 -10.36 4.76
C MET A 74 1.62 -8.99 4.73
N SER A 75 2.93 -8.92 4.98
CA SER A 75 3.67 -7.65 4.91
C SER A 75 3.69 -7.10 3.49
N LEU A 76 3.95 -7.93 2.48
CA LEU A 76 3.92 -7.53 1.06
C LEU A 76 2.52 -7.08 0.62
N LEU A 77 1.48 -7.81 1.04
CA LEU A 77 0.09 -7.43 0.80
C LEU A 77 -0.26 -6.09 1.45
N CYS A 78 0.24 -5.84 2.67
CA CYS A 78 0.04 -4.58 3.37
C CYS A 78 0.68 -3.41 2.61
N VAL A 79 1.93 -3.56 2.14
CA VAL A 79 2.63 -2.55 1.32
C VAL A 79 1.82 -2.23 0.06
N TRP A 80 1.38 -3.27 -0.65
CA TRP A 80 0.55 -3.10 -1.85
C TRP A 80 -0.80 -2.45 -1.52
N GLY A 81 -1.45 -2.87 -0.44
CA GLY A 81 -2.72 -2.32 0.03
C GLY A 81 -2.65 -0.83 0.33
N MET A 82 -1.54 -0.36 0.89
CA MET A 82 -1.32 1.06 1.15
C MET A 82 -1.12 1.85 -0.14
N LYS A 83 -0.39 1.31 -1.12
CA LYS A 83 -0.30 1.90 -2.47
C LYS A 83 -1.68 2.04 -3.11
N PHE A 84 -2.50 0.99 -2.99
CA PHE A 84 -3.85 0.95 -3.52
C PHE A 84 -4.77 1.95 -2.80
N ALA A 85 -4.67 2.10 -1.48
CA ALA A 85 -5.44 3.07 -0.72
C ALA A 85 -5.13 4.52 -1.13
N VAL A 86 -3.85 4.86 -1.33
CA VAL A 86 -3.45 6.18 -1.86
C VAL A 86 -4.02 6.39 -3.26
N ALA A 87 -3.92 5.40 -4.14
CA ALA A 87 -4.47 5.47 -5.49
C ALA A 87 -5.99 5.71 -5.48
N LEU A 88 -6.71 4.96 -4.66
CA LEU A 88 -8.16 5.12 -4.48
C LEU A 88 -8.51 6.53 -4.03
N LEU A 89 -7.83 7.05 -2.99
CA LEU A 89 -8.10 8.39 -2.47
C LEU A 89 -7.98 9.46 -3.57
N CYS A 90 -6.90 9.41 -4.36
CA CYS A 90 -6.68 10.35 -5.46
C CYS A 90 -7.75 10.22 -6.56
N THR A 91 -8.18 9.00 -6.85
CA THR A 91 -9.16 8.74 -7.93
C THR A 91 -10.58 9.11 -7.52
N LEU A 92 -10.97 8.86 -6.28
CA LEU A 92 -12.24 9.30 -5.72
C LEU A 92 -12.35 10.83 -5.74
N PHE A 93 -11.30 11.52 -5.26
CA PHE A 93 -11.26 12.97 -5.28
C PHE A 93 -11.36 13.52 -6.72
N SER A 94 -10.60 12.95 -7.66
CA SER A 94 -10.65 13.35 -9.07
C SER A 94 -12.03 13.09 -9.69
N GLY A 95 -12.66 11.97 -9.35
CA GLY A 95 -14.02 11.61 -9.78
C GLY A 95 -15.06 12.60 -9.28
N VAL A 96 -15.00 12.97 -8.00
CA VAL A 96 -15.87 14.00 -7.40
C VAL A 96 -15.68 15.34 -8.11
N MET A 97 -14.44 15.76 -8.36
CA MET A 97 -14.16 17.01 -9.09
C MET A 97 -14.69 16.97 -10.53
N ALA A 98 -14.57 15.84 -11.22
CA ALA A 98 -15.13 15.66 -12.58
C ALA A 98 -16.67 15.69 -12.58
N ALA A 99 -17.30 15.11 -11.56
CA ALA A 99 -18.76 15.13 -11.39
C ALA A 99 -19.26 16.56 -11.16
N HIS A 100 -18.60 17.34 -10.32
CA HIS A 100 -18.90 18.76 -10.13
C HIS A 100 -18.73 19.58 -11.41
N LYS A 101 -17.70 19.30 -12.21
CA LYS A 101 -17.51 19.96 -13.51
C LYS A 101 -18.68 19.73 -14.46
N LYS A 102 -19.24 18.51 -14.48
CA LYS A 102 -20.34 18.14 -15.39
C LYS A 102 -21.71 18.58 -14.89
N MET A 103 -21.98 18.44 -13.59
CA MET A 103 -23.32 18.62 -13.03
C MET A 103 -23.53 19.97 -12.31
N ASN A 104 -22.45 20.64 -11.89
CA ASN A 104 -22.52 21.90 -11.15
C ASN A 104 -21.58 22.96 -11.76
N PHE A 105 -21.66 23.14 -13.09
CA PHE A 105 -20.75 24.00 -13.84
C PHE A 105 -20.73 25.45 -13.33
N ARG A 106 -21.89 25.98 -12.90
CA ARG A 106 -22.02 27.36 -12.39
C ARG A 106 -21.21 27.61 -11.12
N ASN A 107 -21.07 26.59 -10.27
CA ASN A 107 -20.34 26.70 -9.00
C ASN A 107 -18.98 25.99 -9.03
N TYR A 108 -18.65 25.31 -10.13
CA TYR A 108 -17.42 24.52 -10.28
C TYR A 108 -16.17 25.36 -10.08
N GLU A 109 -16.13 26.59 -10.56
CA GLU A 109 -14.96 27.45 -10.41
C GLU A 109 -14.65 27.74 -8.93
N LYS A 110 -15.67 28.11 -8.15
CA LYS A 110 -15.55 28.32 -6.69
C LYS A 110 -15.10 27.04 -5.98
N ILE A 111 -15.71 25.90 -6.33
CA ILE A 111 -15.36 24.59 -5.76
C ILE A 111 -13.92 24.21 -6.11
N SER A 112 -13.50 24.44 -7.36
CA SER A 112 -12.14 24.16 -7.82
C SER A 112 -11.11 25.02 -7.11
N LEU A 113 -11.40 26.30 -6.89
CA LEU A 113 -10.52 27.23 -6.21
C LEU A 113 -10.37 26.85 -4.73
N MET A 114 -11.48 26.56 -4.04
CA MET A 114 -11.46 26.05 -2.67
C MET A 114 -10.70 24.72 -2.57
N SER A 115 -10.95 23.81 -3.50
CA SER A 115 -10.31 22.50 -3.58
C SER A 115 -8.80 22.59 -3.76
N ARG A 116 -8.29 23.53 -4.57
CA ARG A 116 -6.83 23.77 -4.71
C ARG A 116 -6.16 24.19 -3.40
N THR A 117 -6.87 24.91 -2.54
CA THR A 117 -6.36 25.34 -1.23
C THR A 117 -6.47 24.25 -0.17
N VAL A 118 -7.61 23.55 -0.13
CA VAL A 118 -7.96 22.63 0.97
C VAL A 118 -7.49 21.19 0.70
N ALA A 119 -7.43 20.76 -0.56
CA ALA A 119 -7.05 19.38 -0.87
C ALA A 119 -5.61 19.03 -0.50
N PRO A 120 -4.56 19.86 -0.77
CA PRO A 120 -3.20 19.52 -0.39
C PRO A 120 -3.01 19.18 1.10
N PRO A 121 -3.47 20.02 2.07
CA PRO A 121 -3.32 19.68 3.48
C PRO A 121 -4.17 18.46 3.88
N LEU A 122 -5.35 18.26 3.29
CA LEU A 122 -6.16 17.05 3.53
C LEU A 122 -5.47 15.78 3.02
N PHE A 123 -4.81 15.83 1.85
CA PHE A 123 -4.04 14.71 1.33
C PHE A 123 -2.85 14.37 2.23
N VAL A 124 -2.15 15.38 2.75
CA VAL A 124 -1.07 15.17 3.74
C VAL A 124 -1.62 14.51 5.00
N PHE A 125 -2.75 15.00 5.53
CA PHE A 125 -3.39 14.41 6.71
C PHE A 125 -3.79 12.95 6.47
N ALA A 126 -4.37 12.63 5.30
CA ALA A 126 -4.71 11.26 4.93
C ALA A 126 -3.47 10.37 4.82
N LYS A 127 -2.35 10.86 4.26
CA LYS A 127 -1.08 10.13 4.20
C LYS A 127 -0.49 9.89 5.60
N LEU A 128 -0.65 10.83 6.53
CA LEU A 128 -0.24 10.65 7.93
C LEU A 128 -1.07 9.56 8.62
N LEU A 129 -2.39 9.55 8.43
CA LEU A 129 -3.27 8.49 8.94
C LEU A 129 -2.89 7.11 8.37
N LEU A 130 -2.64 7.03 7.05
CA LEU A 130 -2.17 5.80 6.42
C LEU A 130 -0.81 5.36 6.98
N SER A 131 0.12 6.30 7.19
CA SER A 131 1.43 6.03 7.78
C SER A 131 1.31 5.47 9.20
N LEU A 132 0.42 6.04 10.02
CA LEU A 132 0.13 5.55 11.37
C LEU A 132 -0.51 4.15 11.32
N GLY A 133 -1.44 3.92 10.38
CA GLY A 133 -2.00 2.60 10.12
C GLY A 133 -0.94 1.55 9.78
N CYS A 134 0.08 1.92 8.99
CA CYS A 134 1.20 1.02 8.67
C CYS A 134 2.00 0.64 9.92
N VAL A 135 2.32 1.61 10.79
CA VAL A 135 3.04 1.34 12.05
C VAL A 135 2.29 0.30 12.87
N LEU A 136 0.98 0.44 13.02
CA LEU A 136 0.13 -0.50 13.77
C LEU A 136 0.05 -1.88 13.11
N MET A 137 -0.09 -1.95 11.78
CA MET A 137 -0.15 -3.23 11.07
C MET A 137 1.17 -3.98 11.15
N PHE A 138 2.30 -3.33 10.90
CA PHE A 138 3.61 -3.98 10.96
C PHE A 138 4.05 -4.31 12.38
N SER A 139 3.67 -3.52 13.39
CA SER A 139 3.95 -3.87 14.77
C SER A 139 3.21 -5.15 15.18
N GLY A 140 1.94 -5.29 14.80
CA GLY A 140 1.17 -6.52 15.02
C GLY A 140 1.69 -7.74 14.27
N LEU A 141 2.35 -7.55 13.13
CA LEU A 141 2.94 -8.64 12.33
C LEU A 141 4.33 -9.07 12.83
N TRP A 142 5.18 -8.12 13.23
CA TRP A 142 6.60 -8.37 13.48
C TRP A 142 7.02 -8.27 14.94
N LEU A 143 6.38 -7.41 15.75
CA LEU A 143 6.77 -7.12 17.14
C LEU A 143 5.88 -7.82 18.18
N LYS A 144 5.03 -8.75 17.71
CA LYS A 144 4.17 -9.58 18.54
C LYS A 144 4.86 -10.85 19.02
#